data_AF-A0A3D4V078-F1
#
_entry.id   AF-A0A3D4V078-F1
#
_cell.length_a   1.000
_cell.length_b   1.000
_cell.length_c   1.000
_cell.angle_alpha   90.00
_cell.angle_beta   90.00
_cell.angle_gamma   90.00
#
_symmetry.space_group_name_H-M   'P 1'
#
loop_
_entity.id
_entity.type
_entity.pdbx_description
1 polymer ?
#
loop_
_entity_poly.entity_id
_entity_poly.type
_entity_poly.pdbx_seq_one_letter_code
_entity_poly.pdbx_strand_id
1 'polypeptide(L)'
;MTYFTFDDISYRGEYSSTYPSGEPSRYYTNDAVLFEGKLFVATAAIVGESPDISSRWIPWGNSRISFRDTEPPDPKVGDKWLIPATGKLYTFIDDTDTKQWVEL
;
A
#
# COMPACT_ATOMS: atom_id res chain seq x y z
N MET A 1 -20.35 9.60 -8.46
CA MET A 1 -19.58 8.71 -7.57
C MET A 1 -19.78 7.31 -8.10
N THR A 2 -18.78 6.74 -8.77
CA THR A 2 -18.89 5.41 -9.37
C THR A 2 -18.69 4.39 -8.25
N TYR A 3 -19.69 3.55 -8.01
CA TYR A 3 -19.59 2.49 -7.02
C TYR A 3 -18.80 1.34 -7.65
N PHE A 4 -17.60 1.06 -7.15
CA PHE A 4 -16.87 -0.15 -7.49
C PHE A 4 -17.58 -1.32 -6.80
N THR A 5 -18.21 -2.19 -7.58
CA THR A 5 -18.72 -3.47 -7.07
C THR A 5 -17.57 -4.48 -7.04
N PHE A 6 -17.64 -5.47 -6.14
CA PHE A 6 -16.60 -6.51 -6.03
C PHE A 6 -16.39 -7.30 -7.32
N ASP A 7 -17.37 -7.31 -8.22
CA ASP A 7 -17.32 -8.02 -9.50
C ASP A 7 -16.41 -7.34 -10.55
N ASP A 8 -16.03 -6.07 -10.34
CA ASP A 8 -15.23 -5.30 -11.29
C ASP A 8 -13.72 -5.34 -11.01
N ILE A 9 -13.28 -6.10 -10.00
CA ILE A 9 -11.89 -6.08 -9.51
C ILE A 9 -11.14 -7.35 -9.91
N SER A 10 -9.96 -7.13 -10.47
CA SER A 10 -9.08 -8.17 -10.99
C SER A 10 -7.91 -8.35 -10.03
N TYR A 11 -7.98 -9.33 -9.13
CA TYR A 11 -6.90 -9.59 -8.18
C TYR A 11 -5.68 -10.24 -8.88
N ARG A 12 -4.51 -9.63 -8.71
CA ARG A 12 -3.26 -9.98 -9.40
C ARG A 12 -2.21 -10.62 -8.48
N GLY A 13 -2.49 -10.79 -7.19
CA GLY A 13 -1.53 -11.32 -6.22
C GLY A 13 -0.66 -10.22 -5.58
N GLU A 14 0.54 -10.59 -5.12
CA GLU A 14 1.53 -9.64 -4.63
C GLU A 14 2.03 -8.72 -5.75
N TYR A 15 2.23 -7.45 -5.43
CA TYR A 15 2.81 -6.47 -6.33
C TYR A 15 4.23 -6.90 -6.72
N SER A 16 4.53 -6.80 -8.01
CA SER A 16 5.87 -6.97 -8.54
C SER A 16 6.17 -5.81 -9.46
N SER A 17 7.34 -5.18 -9.30
CA SER A 17 7.80 -4.10 -10.17
C SER A 17 8.18 -4.60 -11.57
N THR A 18 8.53 -5.88 -11.69
CA THR A 18 8.91 -6.52 -12.97
C THR A 18 8.25 -7.88 -13.14
N TYR A 19 8.01 -8.26 -14.39
CA TYR A 19 7.73 -9.64 -14.75
C TYR A 19 8.99 -10.50 -14.57
N PRO A 20 8.87 -11.85 -14.51
CA PRO A 20 10.03 -12.73 -14.46
C PRO A 20 11.02 -12.56 -15.62
N SER A 21 10.57 -11.99 -16.75
CA SER A 21 11.40 -11.64 -17.91
C SER A 21 12.28 -10.41 -17.70
N GLY A 22 12.08 -9.64 -16.62
CA GLY A 22 12.78 -8.39 -16.34
C GLY A 22 12.08 -7.13 -16.85
N GLU A 23 11.06 -7.27 -17.69
CA GLU A 23 10.25 -6.15 -18.17
C GLU A 23 9.40 -5.56 -17.03
N PRO A 24 9.19 -4.23 -16.98
CA PRO A 24 8.32 -3.63 -15.98
C PRO A 24 6.91 -4.21 -16.00
N SER A 25 6.39 -4.56 -14.82
CA SER A 25 5.01 -5.03 -14.68
C SER A 25 4.03 -3.94 -15.07
N ARG A 26 2.97 -4.32 -15.78
CA ARG A 26 1.84 -3.45 -16.10
C ARG A 26 0.58 -3.92 -15.38
N TYR A 27 -0.04 -2.99 -14.67
CA TYR A 27 -1.34 -3.14 -14.03
C TYR A 27 -2.36 -2.24 -14.72
N TYR A 28 -3.58 -2.72 -14.90
CA TYR A 28 -4.66 -1.96 -15.54
C TYR A 28 -5.63 -1.40 -14.50
N THR A 29 -6.50 -0.49 -14.92
CA THR A 29 -7.60 0.00 -14.09
C THR A 29 -8.36 -1.20 -13.49
N ASN A 30 -8.64 -1.13 -12.20
CA ASN A 30 -9.27 -2.15 -11.36
C ASN A 30 -8.43 -3.40 -11.06
N ASP A 31 -7.18 -3.48 -11.52
CA ASP A 31 -6.28 -4.50 -10.99
C ASP A 31 -6.03 -4.23 -9.51
N ALA A 32 -6.14 -5.27 -8.69
CA ALA A 32 -5.83 -5.22 -7.27
C ALA A 32 -4.58 -6.05 -6.95
N VAL A 33 -3.70 -5.50 -6.11
CA VAL A 33 -2.46 -6.16 -5.66
C VAL A 33 -2.34 -6.10 -4.14
N LEU A 34 -1.70 -7.11 -3.56
CA LEU A 34 -1.14 -6.99 -2.22
C LEU A 34 0.22 -6.27 -2.29
N PHE A 35 0.45 -5.33 -1.40
CA PHE A 35 1.75 -4.70 -1.22
C PHE A 35 1.95 -4.41 0.26
N GLU A 36 3.02 -4.97 0.83
CA GLU A 36 3.29 -4.95 2.28
C GLU A 36 2.09 -5.43 3.12
N GLY A 37 1.31 -6.39 2.62
CA GLY A 37 0.13 -6.92 3.33
C GLY A 37 -1.12 -6.03 3.26
N LYS A 38 -1.08 -4.94 2.49
CA LYS A 38 -2.22 -4.05 2.22
C LYS A 38 -2.75 -4.31 0.81
N LEU A 39 -4.07 -4.29 0.63
CA LEU A 39 -4.68 -4.36 -0.69
C LEU A 39 -4.66 -2.96 -1.33
N PHE A 40 -4.23 -2.87 -2.57
CA PHE A 40 -4.29 -1.65 -3.38
C PHE A 40 -5.01 -1.92 -4.68
N VAL A 41 -5.78 -0.95 -5.16
CA VAL A 41 -6.47 -1.01 -6.45
C VAL A 41 -5.92 0.06 -7.38
N ALA A 42 -5.57 -0.33 -8.61
CA ALA A 42 -5.14 0.58 -9.65
C ALA A 42 -6.33 1.36 -10.20
N THR A 43 -6.21 2.68 -10.23
CA THR A 43 -7.23 3.59 -10.79
C THR A 43 -7.02 3.90 -12.27
N ALA A 44 -5.86 3.50 -12.82
CA ALA A 44 -5.45 3.69 -14.19
C ALA A 44 -4.40 2.64 -14.59
N ALA A 45 -3.96 2.64 -15.85
CA ALA A 45 -2.85 1.78 -16.28
C ALA A 45 -1.51 2.25 -15.67
N ILE A 46 -0.87 1.41 -14.86
CA ILE A 46 0.36 1.73 -14.11
C ILE A 46 1.49 0.79 -14.56
N VAL A 47 2.70 1.35 -14.71
CA VAL A 47 3.90 0.59 -15.10
C VAL A 47 5.05 0.99 -14.19
N GLY A 48 5.59 0.04 -13.43
CA GLY A 48 6.77 0.24 -12.58
C GLY A 48 6.60 1.16 -11.36
N GLU A 49 5.46 1.83 -11.18
CA GLU A 49 5.17 2.63 -9.99
C GLU A 49 4.62 1.72 -8.87
N SER A 50 5.28 1.72 -7.72
CA SER A 50 4.83 0.94 -6.56
C SER A 50 3.60 1.55 -5.87
N PRO A 51 2.79 0.74 -5.16
CA PRO A 51 1.57 1.21 -4.52
C PRO A 51 1.74 2.30 -3.46
N ASP A 52 2.94 2.44 -2.91
CA ASP A 52 3.27 3.39 -1.85
C ASP A 52 3.73 4.77 -2.35
N ILE A 53 4.10 4.91 -3.62
CA ILE A 53 4.65 6.17 -4.17
C ILE A 53 3.69 6.92 -5.09
N SER A 54 2.60 6.28 -5.52
CA SER A 54 1.71 6.82 -6.56
C SER A 54 0.26 6.86 -6.10
N SER A 55 -0.37 8.02 -6.23
CA SER A 55 -1.81 8.21 -5.95
C SER A 55 -2.73 7.44 -6.91
N ARG A 56 -2.16 6.81 -7.95
CA ARG A 56 -2.88 5.97 -8.89
C ARG A 56 -3.24 4.61 -8.27
N TRP A 57 -2.60 4.26 -7.16
CA TRP A 57 -2.97 3.16 -6.30
C TRP A 57 -3.81 3.67 -5.14
N ILE A 58 -5.03 3.16 -4.99
CA ILE A 58 -5.87 3.46 -3.83
C ILE A 58 -5.78 2.29 -2.83
N PRO A 59 -5.37 2.52 -1.57
CA PRO A 59 -5.40 1.47 -0.57
C PRO A 59 -6.86 1.10 -0.26
N TRP A 60 -7.12 -0.19 -0.13
CA TRP A 60 -8.43 -0.71 0.20
C TRP A 60 -8.39 -1.43 1.55
N GLY A 61 -9.16 -0.91 2.52
CA GLY A 61 -9.17 -1.36 3.90
C GLY A 61 -8.73 -0.26 4.87
N ASN A 62 -9.19 -0.34 6.13
CA ASN A 62 -8.97 0.69 7.15
C ASN A 62 -7.73 0.45 8.02
N SER A 63 -7.20 -0.78 8.09
CA SER A 63 -6.02 -1.10 8.87
C SER A 63 -4.87 -1.46 7.96
N ARG A 64 -3.78 -0.69 8.06
CA ARG A 64 -2.60 -0.82 7.20
C ARG A 64 -1.40 -1.11 8.08
N ILE A 65 -0.90 -2.35 8.02
CA ILE A 65 0.41 -2.69 8.57
C ILE A 65 1.44 -2.66 7.43
N SER A 66 2.59 -2.04 7.66
CA SER A 66 3.73 -2.03 6.73
C SER A 66 4.91 -2.78 7.34
N PHE A 67 5.67 -3.49 6.51
CA PHE A 67 6.84 -4.27 6.91
C PHE A 67 8.08 -3.79 6.13
N ARG A 68 8.82 -2.83 6.68
CA ARG A 68 9.95 -2.20 5.98
C ARG A 68 10.90 -1.47 6.94
N ASP A 69 12.12 -1.19 6.52
CA ASP A 69 13.11 -0.51 7.37
C ASP A 69 13.02 1.02 7.32
N THR A 70 12.33 1.58 6.32
CA THR A 70 12.10 3.03 6.16
C THR A 70 10.66 3.39 6.49
N GLU A 71 10.40 4.60 6.96
CA GLU A 71 9.04 5.06 7.24
C GLU A 71 8.09 4.85 6.04
N PRO A 72 6.89 4.28 6.25
CA PRO A 72 5.88 4.17 5.20
C PRO A 72 5.40 5.55 4.73
N PRO A 73 5.31 5.80 3.42
CA PRO A 73 4.75 7.04 2.89
C PRO A 73 3.22 7.10 3.09
N ASP A 74 2.70 8.33 3.16
CA ASP A 74 1.27 8.65 3.39
C ASP A 74 0.59 7.87 4.55
N PRO A 75 1.18 7.85 5.76
CA PRO A 75 0.54 7.17 6.88
C PRO A 75 -0.76 7.86 7.28
N LYS A 76 -1.75 7.07 7.67
CA LYS A 76 -2.96 7.58 8.33
C LYS A 76 -3.01 7.12 9.77
N VAL A 77 -3.74 7.87 10.58
CA VAL A 77 -3.92 7.58 12.01
C VAL A 77 -4.40 6.14 12.19
N GLY A 78 -3.70 5.39 13.03
CA GLY A 78 -3.94 3.97 13.29
C GLY A 78 -3.14 3.00 12.43
N ASP A 79 -2.45 3.47 11.38
CA ASP A 79 -1.53 2.65 10.61
C ASP A 79 -0.41 2.10 11.51
N LYS A 80 0.08 0.91 11.16
CA LYS A 80 1.14 0.21 11.88
C LYS A 80 2.37 0.04 11.00
N TRP A 81 3.54 0.11 11.60
CA TRP A 81 4.80 -0.08 10.92
C TRP A 81 5.71 -1.00 11.73
N LEU A 82 5.99 -2.19 11.21
CA LEU A 82 6.98 -3.11 11.77
C LEU A 82 8.30 -2.92 11.03
N ILE A 83 9.38 -2.69 11.78
CA ILE A 83 10.75 -2.71 11.25
C ILE A 83 11.28 -4.15 11.34
N PRO A 84 11.39 -4.91 10.22
CA PRO A 84 11.73 -6.33 10.28
C PRO A 84 13.12 -6.57 10.88
N ALA A 85 14.07 -5.66 10.64
CA ALA A 85 15.43 -5.78 11.16
C ALA A 85 15.53 -5.71 12.70
N THR A 86 14.57 -5.05 13.36
CA THR A 86 14.61 -4.81 14.82
C THR A 86 13.43 -5.41 15.58
N GLY A 87 12.36 -5.78 14.87
CA GLY A 87 11.11 -6.23 15.48
C GLY A 87 10.29 -5.11 16.14
N LYS A 88 10.70 -3.85 16.01
CA LYS A 88 9.99 -2.71 16.60
C LYS A 88 8.71 -2.41 15.84
N LEU A 89 7.62 -2.25 16.59
CA LEU A 89 6.31 -1.91 16.06
C LEU A 89 5.98 -0.47 16.42
N TYR A 90 5.57 0.31 15.42
CA TYR A 90 5.10 1.68 15.58
C TYR A 90 3.63 1.78 15.22
N THR A 91 2.92 2.71 15.85
CA THR A 91 1.58 3.15 15.43
C THR A 91 1.62 4.64 15.10
N PHE A 92 1.04 5.02 13.96
CA PHE A 92 0.93 6.41 13.57
C PHE A 92 -0.25 7.06 14.30
N ILE A 93 -0.01 8.17 14.98
CA ILE A 93 -1.01 8.91 15.72
C ILE A 93 -1.05 10.37 15.26
N ASP A 94 -2.20 10.99 15.47
CA ASP A 94 -2.38 12.45 15.44
C ASP A 94 -2.88 12.82 16.83
N ASP A 95 -2.04 13.48 17.62
CA ASP A 95 -2.35 13.85 19.00
C ASP A 95 -2.92 15.27 19.11
N THR A 96 -3.39 15.83 17.99
CA THR A 96 -3.85 17.22 17.77
C THR A 96 -2.77 18.30 17.75
N ASP A 97 -1.55 18.01 18.22
CA ASP A 97 -0.40 18.94 18.11
C ASP A 97 0.53 18.52 16.98
N THR A 98 0.82 17.22 16.91
CA THR A 98 1.74 16.60 15.96
C THR A 98 1.16 15.34 15.34
N LYS A 99 1.76 14.95 14.22
CA LYS A 99 1.54 13.65 13.57
C LYS A 99 2.85 12.88 13.60
N GLN A 100 2.85 11.69 14.20
CA GLN A 100 4.08 10.97 14.50
C GLN A 100 3.87 9.46 14.66
N TRP A 101 4.96 8.72 14.49
CA TRP A 101 5.06 7.32 14.85
C TRP A 101 5.45 7.15 16.32
N VAL A 102 4.68 6.35 17.05
CA VAL A 102 4.98 5.98 18.44
C VAL A 102 5.30 4.49 18.52
N GLU A 103 6.44 4.16 19.12
CA GLU A 103 6.87 2.79 19.40
C GLU A 103 5.97 2.15 20.46
N LEU A 104 5.59 0.89 20.26
CA LEU A 104 4.75 0.09 21.17
C LEU A 104 5.55 -0.96 21.92
#